data_AF-A0A5J6L2S4-F1
#
_entry.id   AF-A0A5J6L2S4-F1
#
_cell.length_a   1.000
_cell.length_b   1.000
_cell.length_c   1.000
_cell.angle_alpha   90.00
_cell.angle_beta   90.00
_cell.angle_gamma   90.00
#
_symmetry.space_group_name_H-M   'P 1'
#
loop_
_entity.id
_entity.type
_entity.pdbx_description
1 polymer ?
#
loop_
_entity_poly.entity_id
_entity_poly.type
_entity_poly.pdbx_seq_one_letter_code
_entity_poly.pdbx_strand_id
1 'polypeptide(L)'
;MPRPPPAFALATADAALRSLAAQGRTLAVADHGRAQANRRGLRRLDWVQDRATPIAESPGESVSRAAIEWLGYEEPELQQEFRYEGARDRADFYWRRLRRIGESDGYGKYDAVDVDSARAHFVREKLREDRLRRHEHGFIRWDWGDCIRWKPLDAKLAAGGLTPVRPRSPGMLASLGPNPRSLDRRVKGNAPKPRASHSVSTPIP
;
A
#
# COMPACT_ATOMS: atom_id res chain seq x y z
N MET A 1 -3.17 -22.34 11.05
CA MET A 1 -3.45 -20.89 10.95
C MET A 1 -3.94 -20.54 9.54
N PRO A 2 -4.87 -19.58 9.37
CA PRO A 2 -5.24 -19.09 8.05
C PRO A 2 -4.03 -18.44 7.36
N ARG A 3 -3.82 -18.72 6.06
CA ARG A 3 -2.68 -18.16 5.31
C ARG A 3 -2.98 -16.71 4.94
N PRO A 4 -2.04 -15.77 5.17
CA PRO A 4 -2.23 -14.38 4.77
C PRO A 4 -2.37 -14.26 3.23
N PRO A 5 -3.08 -13.24 2.74
CA PRO A 5 -3.08 -12.86 1.33
C PRO A 5 -1.64 -12.75 0.79
N PRO A 6 -1.39 -13.11 -0.49
CA PRO A 6 -0.05 -13.04 -1.09
C PRO A 6 0.64 -11.68 -0.89
N ALA A 7 -0.09 -10.57 -0.99
CA ALA A 7 0.44 -9.22 -0.79
C ALA A 7 0.98 -9.00 0.64
N PHE A 8 0.34 -9.59 1.66
CA PHE A 8 0.77 -9.45 3.05
C PHE A 8 1.98 -10.34 3.35
N ALA A 9 2.04 -11.52 2.72
CA ALA A 9 3.24 -12.34 2.75
C ALA A 9 4.43 -11.63 2.10
N LEU A 10 4.21 -10.94 0.98
CA LEU A 10 5.22 -10.08 0.34
C LEU A 10 5.68 -8.96 1.27
N ALA A 11 4.74 -8.22 1.90
CA ALA A 11 5.09 -7.18 2.86
C ALA A 11 5.93 -7.69 4.04
N THR A 12 5.68 -8.91 4.51
CA THR A 12 6.49 -9.55 5.56
C THR A 12 7.88 -9.93 5.05
N ALA A 13 7.97 -10.47 3.83
CA ALA A 13 9.24 -10.82 3.20
C ALA A 13 10.10 -9.58 2.95
N ASP A 14 9.53 -8.50 2.41
CA ASP A 14 10.20 -7.22 2.16
C ASP A 14 10.73 -6.62 3.48
N ALA A 15 9.94 -6.65 4.55
CA ALA A 15 10.37 -6.20 5.87
C ALA A 15 11.55 -7.03 6.43
N ALA A 16 11.52 -8.35 6.26
CA ALA A 16 12.60 -9.22 6.69
C ALA A 16 13.88 -8.98 5.86
N LEU A 17 13.77 -8.87 4.54
CA LEU A 17 14.88 -8.56 3.65
C LEU A 17 15.50 -7.20 3.97
N ARG A 18 14.69 -6.18 4.21
CA ARG A 18 15.17 -4.84 4.59
C ARG A 18 15.93 -4.87 5.91
N SER A 19 15.42 -5.59 6.90
CA SER A 19 16.10 -5.76 8.20
C SER A 19 17.44 -6.48 8.06
N LEU A 20 17.51 -7.52 7.23
CA LEU A 20 18.75 -8.26 6.97
C LEU A 20 19.74 -7.45 6.15
N ALA A 21 19.28 -6.72 5.12
CA ALA A 21 20.13 -5.85 4.31
C ALA A 21 20.79 -4.76 5.17
N ALA A 22 20.06 -4.19 6.14
CA ALA A 22 20.62 -3.25 7.12
C ALA A 22 21.71 -3.87 8.02
N GLN A 23 21.75 -5.20 8.13
CA GLN A 23 22.78 -5.97 8.85
C GLN A 23 23.87 -6.52 7.90
N GLY A 24 23.86 -6.17 6.61
CA GLY A 24 24.78 -6.73 5.62
C GLY A 24 24.53 -8.21 5.30
N ARG A 25 23.32 -8.72 5.55
CA ARG A 25 22.93 -10.13 5.34
C ARG A 25 21.92 -10.26 4.21
N THR A 26 21.83 -11.46 3.64
CA THR A 26 20.81 -11.84 2.65
C THR A 26 20.01 -13.05 3.12
N LEU A 27 18.78 -13.19 2.61
CA LEU A 27 17.91 -14.35 2.84
C LEU A 27 17.30 -14.81 1.53
N ALA A 28 17.41 -16.11 1.27
CA ALA A 28 16.57 -16.77 0.27
C ALA A 28 15.22 -17.15 0.89
N VAL A 29 14.16 -16.47 0.48
CA VAL A 29 12.79 -16.64 1.02
C VAL A 29 12.28 -18.09 0.87
N ALA A 30 12.76 -18.82 -0.14
CA ALA A 30 12.33 -20.18 -0.44
C ALA A 30 12.77 -21.24 0.58
N ASP A 31 13.96 -21.08 1.15
CA ASP A 31 14.71 -22.20 1.74
C ASP A 31 14.01 -22.76 2.98
N HIS A 32 13.18 -21.97 3.63
CA HIS A 32 12.44 -22.36 4.84
C HIS A 32 11.00 -22.81 4.58
N GLY A 33 10.42 -22.52 3.40
CA GLY A 33 8.99 -22.71 3.14
C GLY A 33 8.61 -23.96 2.35
N ARG A 34 9.54 -24.53 1.57
CA ARG A 34 9.23 -25.58 0.59
C ARG A 34 8.84 -26.93 1.22
N ALA A 35 9.44 -27.30 2.35
CA ALA A 35 9.21 -28.59 3.00
C ALA A 35 7.79 -28.77 3.59
N GLN A 36 7.05 -27.68 3.81
CA GLN A 36 5.73 -27.71 4.49
C GLN A 36 4.57 -27.27 3.57
N ALA A 37 4.84 -26.99 2.29
CA ALA A 37 3.89 -26.37 1.38
C ALA A 37 3.24 -27.37 0.41
N ASN A 38 1.91 -27.27 0.25
CA ASN A 38 1.19 -27.92 -0.86
C ASN A 38 1.40 -27.16 -2.19
N ARG A 39 1.01 -27.71 -3.36
CA ARG A 39 1.20 -27.08 -4.69
C ARG A 39 0.76 -25.61 -4.76
N ARG A 40 -0.37 -25.25 -4.15
CA ARG A 40 -0.86 -23.85 -4.07
C ARG A 40 0.00 -22.97 -3.16
N GLY A 41 0.53 -23.54 -2.08
CA GLY A 41 1.51 -22.89 -1.21
C GLY A 41 2.84 -22.64 -1.92
N LEU A 42 3.31 -23.61 -2.71
CA LEU A 42 4.53 -23.47 -3.51
C LEU A 42 4.41 -22.34 -4.53
N ARG A 43 3.34 -22.29 -5.33
CA ARG A 43 3.14 -21.18 -6.30
C ARG A 43 3.10 -19.80 -5.66
N ARG A 44 2.53 -19.69 -4.44
CA ARG A 44 2.52 -18.43 -3.69
C ARG A 44 3.91 -18.09 -3.16
N LEU A 45 4.63 -19.08 -2.66
CA LEU A 45 6.00 -18.91 -2.17
C LEU A 45 6.92 -18.47 -3.30
N ASP A 46 6.84 -19.11 -4.47
CA ASP A 46 7.59 -18.73 -5.67
C ASP A 46 7.24 -17.29 -6.07
N TRP A 47 5.95 -16.94 -6.14
CA TRP A 47 5.53 -15.56 -6.46
C TRP A 47 6.08 -14.52 -5.48
N VAL A 48 6.08 -14.79 -4.17
CA VAL A 48 6.65 -13.90 -3.16
C VAL A 48 8.17 -13.82 -3.32
N GLN A 49 8.84 -14.96 -3.45
CA GLN A 49 10.30 -15.03 -3.61
C GLN A 49 10.77 -14.21 -4.82
N ASP A 50 10.06 -14.30 -5.94
CA ASP A 50 10.41 -13.59 -7.18
C ASP A 50 10.25 -12.06 -7.08
N ARG A 51 9.49 -11.57 -6.08
CA ARG A 51 9.12 -10.14 -5.95
C ARG A 51 9.66 -9.47 -4.70
N ALA A 52 10.13 -10.27 -3.75
CA ALA A 52 10.60 -9.79 -2.48
C ALA A 52 11.81 -8.88 -2.69
N THR A 53 11.81 -7.72 -2.04
CA THR A 53 12.85 -6.71 -2.18
C THR A 53 13.08 -5.98 -0.86
N PRO A 54 14.33 -5.61 -0.52
CA PRO A 54 14.60 -4.77 0.64
C PRO A 54 14.23 -3.28 0.40
N ILE A 55 13.89 -2.89 -0.83
CA ILE A 55 13.71 -1.48 -1.23
C ILE A 55 12.36 -0.91 -0.76
N ALA A 56 11.30 -1.71 -0.70
CA ALA A 56 10.02 -1.25 -0.17
C ALA A 56 10.17 -0.95 1.33
N GLU A 57 9.81 0.25 1.76
CA GLU A 57 10.09 0.74 3.12
C GLU A 57 8.91 0.53 4.06
N SER A 58 7.71 0.36 3.53
CA SER A 58 6.49 0.13 4.29
C SER A 58 5.66 -1.08 3.80
N PRO A 59 4.80 -1.65 4.66
CA PRO A 59 3.79 -2.60 4.21
C PRO A 59 2.90 -2.03 3.10
N GLY A 60 2.66 -0.72 3.11
CA GLY A 60 1.86 -0.05 2.10
C GLY A 60 2.46 -0.04 0.74
N GLU A 61 3.77 0.21 0.67
CA GLU A 61 4.47 0.11 -0.59
C GLU A 61 4.43 -1.33 -1.12
N SER A 62 4.70 -2.31 -0.26
CA SER A 62 4.71 -3.73 -0.63
C SER A 62 3.35 -4.21 -1.16
N VAL A 63 2.26 -3.84 -0.48
CA VAL A 63 0.89 -4.18 -0.90
C VAL A 63 0.49 -3.40 -2.15
N SER A 64 0.92 -2.14 -2.28
CA SER A 64 0.68 -1.33 -3.49
C SER A 64 1.37 -1.94 -4.70
N ARG A 65 2.63 -2.40 -4.59
CA ARG A 65 3.33 -3.12 -5.68
C ARG A 65 2.54 -4.32 -6.16
N ALA A 66 2.09 -5.16 -5.23
CA ALA A 66 1.28 -6.33 -5.55
C ALA A 66 -0.02 -5.93 -6.27
N ALA A 67 -0.73 -4.92 -5.77
CA ALA A 67 -1.97 -4.44 -6.38
C ALA A 67 -1.74 -3.85 -7.78
N ILE A 68 -0.72 -3.02 -7.97
CA ILE A 68 -0.32 -2.42 -9.26
C ILE A 68 -0.02 -3.53 -10.28
N GLU A 69 0.74 -4.54 -9.88
CA GLU A 69 1.04 -5.69 -10.72
C GLU A 69 -0.24 -6.47 -11.11
N TRP A 70 -1.11 -6.75 -10.15
CA TRP A 70 -2.34 -7.52 -10.39
C TRP A 70 -3.39 -6.75 -11.18
N LEU A 71 -3.35 -5.42 -11.13
CA LEU A 71 -4.11 -4.54 -12.02
C LEU A 71 -3.54 -4.51 -13.45
N GLY A 72 -2.34 -5.04 -13.64
CA GLY A 72 -1.70 -5.20 -14.93
C GLY A 72 -0.84 -4.01 -15.36
N TYR A 73 -0.55 -3.08 -14.46
CA TYR A 73 0.32 -1.94 -14.77
C TYR A 73 1.80 -2.35 -14.82
N GLU A 74 2.58 -1.47 -15.46
CA GLU A 74 4.04 -1.51 -15.48
C GLU A 74 4.59 -1.42 -14.03
N GLU A 75 5.62 -2.21 -13.73
CA GLU A 75 6.26 -2.15 -12.40
C GLU A 75 6.95 -0.78 -12.23
N PRO A 76 6.62 -0.01 -11.18
CA PRO A 76 7.28 1.24 -10.89
C PRO A 76 8.70 1.00 -10.35
N GLU A 77 9.59 1.94 -10.60
CA GLU A 77 10.84 2.07 -9.87
C GLU A 77 10.54 2.56 -8.46
N LEU A 78 11.12 1.89 -7.46
CA LEU A 78 10.88 2.22 -6.05
C LEU A 78 11.91 3.21 -5.53
N GLN A 79 11.48 4.07 -4.61
CA GLN A 79 12.37 4.95 -3.85
C GLN A 79 13.26 5.81 -4.78
N GLN A 80 12.71 6.24 -5.91
CA GLN A 80 13.44 6.99 -6.93
C GLN A 80 13.88 8.35 -6.37
N GLU A 81 15.17 8.62 -6.50
CA GLU A 81 15.76 9.90 -6.06
C GLU A 81 15.84 10.91 -7.19
N PHE A 82 15.50 12.14 -6.88
CA PHE A 82 15.57 13.28 -7.78
C PHE A 82 16.56 14.30 -7.22
N ARG A 83 17.37 14.88 -8.11
CA ARG A 83 18.34 15.93 -7.78
C ARG A 83 18.02 17.15 -8.61
N TYR A 84 17.15 18.02 -8.08
CA TYR A 84 16.67 19.22 -8.74
C TYR A 84 16.91 20.43 -7.87
N GLU A 85 17.31 21.55 -8.47
CA GLU A 85 17.47 22.84 -7.78
C GLU A 85 18.34 22.75 -6.51
N GLY A 86 19.37 21.90 -6.52
CA GLY A 86 20.25 21.68 -5.36
C GLY A 86 19.65 20.84 -4.21
N ALA A 87 18.41 20.40 -4.34
CA ALA A 87 17.74 19.52 -3.38
C ALA A 87 17.76 18.05 -3.82
N ARG A 88 17.72 17.16 -2.83
CA ARG A 88 17.53 15.71 -3.03
C ARG A 88 16.15 15.33 -2.50
N ASP A 89 15.25 14.97 -3.41
CA ASP A 89 13.91 14.50 -3.08
C ASP A 89 13.80 13.01 -3.45
N ARG A 90 12.91 12.26 -2.81
CA ARG A 90 12.68 10.83 -3.10
C ARG A 90 11.20 10.55 -3.18
N ALA A 91 10.76 9.68 -4.09
CA ALA A 91 9.37 9.25 -4.23
C ALA A 91 9.23 7.74 -4.04
N ASP A 92 8.10 7.29 -3.48
CA ASP A 92 7.84 5.87 -3.25
C ASP A 92 7.86 5.07 -4.54
N PHE A 93 7.21 5.61 -5.59
CA PHE A 93 7.03 4.97 -6.88
C PHE A 93 7.30 5.93 -8.03
N TYR A 94 7.93 5.44 -9.09
CA TYR A 94 8.18 6.23 -10.29
C TYR A 94 7.99 5.42 -11.57
N TRP A 95 7.14 5.92 -12.46
CA TRP A 95 7.00 5.40 -13.83
C TRP A 95 7.79 6.29 -14.77
N ARG A 96 9.07 5.94 -14.98
CA ARG A 96 10.03 6.74 -15.75
C ARG A 96 9.56 7.09 -17.15
N ARG A 97 8.97 6.13 -17.86
CA ARG A 97 8.43 6.34 -19.22
C ARG A 97 7.39 7.45 -19.28
N LEU A 98 6.55 7.59 -18.25
CA LEU A 98 5.50 8.60 -18.18
C LEU A 98 5.87 9.82 -17.34
N ARG A 99 7.02 9.76 -16.65
CA ARG A 99 7.48 10.76 -15.68
C ARG A 99 6.42 11.03 -14.60
N ARG A 100 5.78 9.96 -14.12
CA ARG A 100 4.73 9.99 -13.10
C ARG A 100 5.30 9.54 -11.76
N ILE A 101 5.06 10.33 -10.73
CA ILE A 101 5.36 9.99 -9.34
C ILE A 101 4.12 9.35 -8.71
N GLY A 102 4.31 8.23 -8.02
CA GLY A 102 3.30 7.62 -7.16
C GLY A 102 3.70 7.72 -5.69
N GLU A 103 2.76 8.04 -4.82
CA GLU A 103 2.96 8.11 -3.35
C GLU A 103 1.89 7.28 -2.65
N SER A 104 2.31 6.36 -1.78
CA SER A 104 1.42 5.53 -0.98
C SER A 104 1.19 6.19 0.38
N ASP A 105 0.23 7.12 0.43
CA ASP A 105 -0.10 7.88 1.62
C ASP A 105 -0.79 7.04 2.71
N GLY A 106 -0.64 7.46 3.97
CA GLY A 106 -1.58 7.06 5.02
C GLY A 106 -1.22 5.82 5.84
N TYR A 107 0.02 5.35 5.78
CA TYR A 107 0.50 4.24 6.61
C TYR A 107 1.08 4.66 7.98
N GLY A 108 1.04 5.96 8.27
CA GLY A 108 1.40 6.53 9.55
C GLY A 108 1.08 8.02 9.53
N LYS A 109 0.01 8.41 10.22
CA LYS A 109 -0.25 9.79 10.64
C LYS A 109 -0.83 9.66 12.06
N TYR A 110 -0.41 10.35 13.11
CA TYR A 110 0.30 11.61 13.24
C TYR A 110 1.10 11.59 14.56
N ASP A 111 2.42 11.76 14.50
CA ASP A 111 3.20 12.18 15.68
C ASP A 111 3.67 13.62 15.44
N ALA A 112 2.72 14.56 15.45
CA ALA A 112 3.08 15.98 15.54
C ALA A 112 3.07 16.37 17.02
N VAL A 113 4.27 16.51 17.58
CA VAL A 113 4.53 16.81 18.99
C VAL A 113 4.26 18.30 19.32
N ASP A 114 4.06 19.16 18.31
CA ASP A 114 3.71 20.59 18.45
C ASP A 114 3.28 21.21 17.08
N VAL A 115 2.51 22.30 17.11
CA VAL A 115 1.95 23.07 15.98
C VAL A 115 3.04 23.66 15.09
N ASP A 116 4.13 24.20 15.65
CA ASP A 116 5.18 24.83 14.85
C ASP A 116 5.96 23.80 14.03
N SER A 117 6.23 22.63 14.62
CA SER A 117 6.82 21.48 13.92
C SER A 117 5.93 21.00 12.76
N ALA A 118 4.62 20.91 12.98
CA ALA A 118 3.66 20.53 11.94
C ALA A 118 3.63 21.54 10.78
N ARG A 119 3.66 22.84 11.10
CA ARG A 119 3.71 23.91 10.09
C ARG A 119 5.00 23.85 9.26
N ALA A 120 6.15 23.69 9.92
CA ALA A 120 7.44 23.59 9.24
C ALA A 120 7.50 22.34 8.34
N HIS A 121 6.98 21.21 8.80
CA HIS A 121 6.86 19.99 7.99
C HIS A 121 5.99 20.22 6.75
N PHE A 122 4.81 20.84 6.92
CA PHE A 122 3.92 21.14 5.80
C PHE A 122 4.58 22.04 4.74
N VAL A 123 5.29 23.09 5.18
CA VAL A 123 6.03 23.98 4.26
C VAL A 123 7.10 23.21 3.50
N ARG A 124 7.89 22.36 4.18
CA ARG A 124 8.91 21.52 3.51
C ARG A 124 8.29 20.58 2.49
N GLU A 125 7.19 19.91 2.83
CA GLU A 125 6.51 19.00 1.90
C GLU A 125 5.94 19.76 0.70
N LYS A 126 5.42 20.97 0.90
CA LYS A 126 4.96 21.81 -0.21
C LYS A 126 6.07 22.25 -1.15
N LEU A 127 7.20 22.70 -0.60
CA LEU A 127 8.37 23.07 -1.41
C LEU A 127 8.94 21.88 -2.19
N ARG A 128 8.95 20.70 -1.59
CA ARG A 128 9.32 19.43 -2.25
C ARG A 128 8.37 19.14 -3.42
N GLU A 129 7.06 19.17 -3.15
CA GLU A 129 6.05 18.88 -4.16
C GLU A 129 6.13 19.86 -5.35
N ASP A 130 6.23 21.16 -5.07
CA ASP A 130 6.31 22.20 -6.12
C ASP A 130 7.55 22.03 -6.99
N ARG A 131 8.70 21.69 -6.39
CA ARG A 131 9.93 21.41 -7.12
C ARG A 131 9.79 20.18 -8.02
N LEU A 132 9.27 19.08 -7.48
CA LEU A 132 9.03 17.88 -8.29
C LEU A 132 8.02 18.12 -9.41
N ARG A 133 6.98 18.96 -9.20
CA ARG A 133 6.01 19.32 -10.25
C ARG A 133 6.59 20.17 -11.38
N ARG A 134 7.67 20.92 -11.14
CA ARG A 134 8.36 21.67 -12.22
C ARG A 134 9.13 20.76 -13.15
N HIS A 135 9.57 19.60 -12.67
CA HIS A 135 10.37 18.67 -13.44
C HIS A 135 9.57 17.47 -13.93
N GLU A 136 8.77 16.82 -13.09
CA GLU A 136 7.99 15.63 -13.42
C GLU A 136 6.56 15.95 -13.83
N HIS A 137 5.91 15.00 -14.51
CA HIS A 137 4.63 15.27 -15.16
C HIS A 137 3.45 15.24 -14.18
N GLY A 138 3.63 14.75 -12.95
CA GLY A 138 2.64 14.86 -11.88
C GLY A 138 2.65 13.70 -10.90
N PHE A 139 1.76 13.79 -9.92
CA PHE A 139 1.64 12.86 -8.80
C PHE A 139 0.35 12.05 -8.89
N ILE A 140 0.43 10.79 -8.47
CA ILE A 140 -0.69 9.88 -8.26
C ILE A 140 -0.62 9.47 -6.79
N ARG A 141 -1.61 9.84 -5.99
CA ARG A 141 -1.61 9.59 -4.55
C ARG A 141 -2.76 8.68 -4.15
N TRP A 142 -2.47 7.64 -3.40
CA TRP A 142 -3.47 6.68 -2.92
C TRP A 142 -3.18 6.30 -1.48
N ASP A 143 -4.23 5.86 -0.78
CA ASP A 143 -4.10 5.38 0.60
C ASP A 143 -4.25 3.86 0.73
N TRP A 144 -4.12 3.34 1.96
CA TRP A 144 -4.39 1.92 2.28
C TRP A 144 -5.76 1.47 1.76
N GLY A 145 -6.80 2.29 1.94
CA GLY A 145 -8.16 1.97 1.55
C GLY A 145 -8.31 1.85 0.03
N ASP A 146 -7.70 2.75 -0.72
CA ASP A 146 -7.67 2.71 -2.18
C ASP A 146 -6.99 1.44 -2.68
N CYS A 147 -5.87 1.08 -2.06
CA CYS A 147 -5.09 -0.09 -2.41
C CYS A 147 -5.86 -1.39 -2.13
N ILE A 148 -6.43 -1.54 -0.93
CA ILE A 148 -7.16 -2.75 -0.53
C ILE A 148 -8.47 -2.94 -1.31
N ARG A 149 -9.17 -1.84 -1.63
CA ARG A 149 -10.37 -1.90 -2.47
C ARG A 149 -10.05 -2.03 -3.96
N TRP A 150 -8.79 -1.83 -4.33
CA TRP A 150 -8.14 -1.87 -5.66
C TRP A 150 -8.79 -1.07 -6.79
N LYS A 151 -10.12 -0.97 -6.88
CA LYS A 151 -10.84 -0.16 -7.86
C LYS A 151 -10.52 1.34 -7.75
N PRO A 152 -10.43 1.94 -6.53
CA PRO A 152 -10.02 3.33 -6.43
C PRO A 152 -8.57 3.54 -6.85
N LEU A 153 -7.66 2.61 -6.49
CA LEU A 153 -6.29 2.63 -6.96
C LEU A 153 -6.22 2.56 -8.50
N ASP A 154 -6.94 1.62 -9.11
CA ASP A 154 -7.04 1.48 -10.57
C ASP A 154 -7.50 2.77 -11.25
N ALA A 155 -8.56 3.39 -10.75
CA ALA A 155 -9.07 4.66 -11.27
C ALA A 155 -8.03 5.79 -11.17
N LYS A 156 -7.28 5.85 -10.06
CA LYS A 156 -6.23 6.86 -9.85
C LYS A 156 -5.03 6.65 -10.77
N LEU A 157 -4.58 5.40 -10.95
CA LEU A 157 -3.50 5.07 -11.87
C LEU A 157 -3.88 5.40 -13.31
N ALA A 158 -5.10 5.03 -13.73
CA ALA A 158 -5.63 5.36 -15.05
C ALA A 158 -5.76 6.88 -15.26
N ALA A 159 -6.28 7.62 -14.27
CA ALA A 159 -6.35 9.08 -14.32
C ALA A 159 -4.96 9.75 -14.37
N GLY A 160 -3.95 9.11 -13.80
CA GLY A 160 -2.54 9.49 -13.93
C GLY A 160 -1.92 9.18 -15.31
N GLY A 161 -2.69 8.62 -16.24
CA GLY A 161 -2.27 8.29 -17.60
C GLY A 161 -1.53 6.96 -17.73
N LEU A 162 -1.54 6.11 -16.69
CA LEU A 162 -1.01 4.76 -16.82
C LEU A 162 -1.99 3.89 -17.60
N THR A 163 -1.44 2.99 -18.40
CA THR A 163 -2.19 1.96 -19.12
C THR A 163 -1.72 0.58 -18.68
N PRO A 164 -2.64 -0.39 -18.46
CA PRO A 164 -2.26 -1.76 -18.20
C PRO A 164 -1.47 -2.34 -19.39
N VAL A 165 -0.34 -2.97 -19.10
CA VAL A 165 0.55 -3.63 -20.08
C VAL A 165 0.33 -5.14 -20.14
N ARG A 166 -0.48 -5.69 -19.23
CA ARG A 166 -0.83 -7.11 -19.14
C ARG A 166 -2.27 -7.28 -18.61
N PRO A 167 -2.90 -8.44 -18.80
CA PRO A 167 -4.22 -8.71 -18.25
C PRO A 167 -4.25 -8.62 -16.72
N ARG A 168 -5.38 -8.15 -16.19
CA ARG A 168 -5.65 -8.15 -14.75
C ARG A 168 -5.66 -9.58 -14.20
N SER A 169 -5.38 -9.72 -12.91
CA SER A 169 -5.47 -10.97 -12.16
C SER A 169 -6.64 -10.94 -11.15
N PRO A 170 -7.89 -11.24 -11.57
CA PRO A 170 -9.08 -11.08 -10.71
C PRO A 170 -8.99 -11.87 -9.40
N GLY A 171 -8.48 -13.10 -9.43
CA GLY A 171 -8.34 -13.94 -8.25
C GLY A 171 -7.35 -13.39 -7.21
N MET A 172 -6.30 -12.69 -7.66
CA MET A 172 -5.32 -12.06 -6.77
C MET A 172 -5.88 -10.74 -6.21
N LEU A 173 -6.52 -9.92 -7.03
CA LEU A 173 -7.21 -8.70 -6.59
C LEU A 173 -8.32 -8.99 -5.56
N ALA A 174 -9.08 -10.08 -5.77
CA ALA A 174 -10.08 -10.54 -4.81
C ALA A 174 -9.47 -10.94 -3.44
N SER A 175 -8.16 -11.22 -3.38
CA SER A 175 -7.48 -11.55 -2.13
C SER A 175 -7.05 -10.33 -1.30
N LEU A 176 -7.08 -9.11 -1.87
CA LEU A 176 -6.78 -7.86 -1.15
C LEU A 176 -7.92 -7.45 -0.23
N GLY A 177 -9.17 -7.58 -0.70
CA GLY A 177 -10.37 -7.17 0.02
C GLY A 177 -10.52 -7.90 1.36
N PRO A 178 -11.41 -7.41 2.25
CA PRO A 178 -11.57 -7.97 3.59
C PRO A 178 -11.82 -9.47 3.50
N ASN A 179 -10.82 -10.25 3.86
CA ASN A 179 -10.97 -11.68 3.98
C ASN A 179 -11.72 -11.90 5.30
N PRO A 180 -12.93 -12.47 5.29
CA PRO A 180 -13.67 -12.75 6.52
C PRO A 180 -12.90 -13.68 7.48
N ARG A 181 -11.80 -14.28 7.02
CA ARG A 181 -10.90 -15.15 7.80
C ARG A 181 -9.65 -14.46 8.35
N SER A 182 -9.42 -13.17 8.07
CA SER A 182 -8.29 -12.39 8.63
C SER A 182 -8.72 -11.28 9.58
N LEU A 183 -10.03 -11.08 9.79
CA LEU A 183 -10.53 -10.29 10.90
C LEU A 183 -10.48 -11.17 12.16
N ASP A 184 -9.57 -10.84 13.08
CA ASP A 184 -9.62 -11.38 14.43
C ASP A 184 -11.03 -11.14 15.00
N ARG A 185 -11.58 -12.17 15.62
CA ARG A 185 -12.96 -12.25 16.10
C ARG A 185 -13.19 -11.39 17.36
N ARG A 186 -12.24 -10.51 17.70
CA ARG A 186 -12.20 -9.67 18.91
C ARG A 186 -12.67 -8.23 18.73
N VAL A 187 -13.24 -7.87 17.58
CA VAL A 187 -13.92 -6.57 17.40
C VAL A 187 -15.38 -6.77 16.98
N LYS A 188 -16.12 -7.55 17.77
CA LYS A 188 -17.58 -7.46 17.84
C LYS A 188 -17.96 -7.21 19.29
N GLY A 189 -18.08 -5.94 19.66
CA GLY A 189 -18.41 -5.55 21.02
C GLY A 189 -18.56 -4.04 21.21
N ASN A 190 -19.32 -3.36 20.35
CA ASN A 190 -20.24 -2.28 20.74
C ASN A 190 -20.80 -1.60 19.49
N ALA A 191 -22.00 -2.03 19.08
CA ALA A 191 -22.89 -1.14 18.37
C ALA A 191 -23.83 -0.52 19.41
N PRO A 192 -23.93 0.81 19.53
CA PRO A 192 -24.90 1.42 20.43
C PRO A 192 -26.33 1.10 19.94
N LYS A 193 -27.17 0.57 20.84
CA LYS A 193 -28.59 0.32 20.57
C LYS A 193 -29.30 1.66 20.23
N PRO A 194 -30.17 1.71 19.21
CA PRO A 194 -30.98 2.89 18.96
C PRO A 194 -31.95 3.10 20.14
N ARG A 195 -31.99 4.34 20.66
CA ARG A 195 -32.94 4.75 21.70
C ARG A 195 -34.36 4.69 21.14
N ALA A 196 -35.25 4.00 21.85
CA ALA A 196 -36.67 3.98 21.55
C ALA A 196 -37.27 5.39 21.73
N SER A 197 -37.82 5.94 20.65
CA SER A 197 -38.68 7.12 20.68
C SER A 197 -40.01 6.74 21.35
N HIS A 198 -40.27 7.27 22.54
CA HIS A 198 -41.60 7.22 23.15
C HIS A 198 -42.47 8.30 22.50
N SER A 199 -43.40 7.87 21.64
CA SER A 199 -44.53 8.66 21.18
C SER A 199 -45.57 8.72 22.30
N VAL A 200 -45.70 9.87 22.95
CA VAL A 200 -46.83 10.17 23.85
C VAL A 200 -48.06 10.38 22.98
N SER A 201 -49.05 9.48 23.11
CA SER A 201 -50.35 9.60 22.48
C SER A 201 -51.32 10.22 23.50
N THR A 202 -51.81 11.42 23.21
CA THR A 202 -52.91 12.07 23.92
C THR A 202 -54.22 11.35 23.59
N PRO A 203 -55.11 11.05 24.56
CA PRO A 203 -56.50 10.71 24.27
C PRO A 203 -57.41 11.94 24.43
N ILE A 204 -58.31 12.14 23.48
CA ILE A 204 -59.49 13.03 23.48
C ILE A 204 -60.66 12.12 23.05
N PRO A 205 -61.85 12.17 23.68
CA PRO A 205 -62.75 13.33 23.78
C PRO A 205 -62.78 14.04 25.13
#